data_AF-A0A4Q9EYX3-F1
#
_entry.id   AF-A0A4Q9EYX3-F1
#
_cell.length_a   1.000
_cell.length_b   1.000
_cell.length_c   1.000
_cell.angle_alpha   90.00
_cell.angle_beta   90.00
_cell.angle_gamma   90.00
#
_symmetry.space_group_name_H-M   'P 1'
#
loop_
_entity.id
_entity.type
_entity.pdbx_description
1 polymer ?
#
loop_
_entity_poly.entity_id
_entity_poly.type
_entity_poly.pdbx_seq_one_letter_code
_entity_poly.pdbx_strand_id
1 'polypeptide(L)'
;MSCEKGETFYNNKKKDIHVKISPASGYLFKGRLYWVSSRDDYLAFPTTKNTKAAVCMGSDKGCKNVITVTTDGGGTLKAMTYGSYTTDPTRKTKKYDLIVTDSGFYAIYYWDEMREENNGYVYKWNFRPQNKVAGVSGPFGQGTGWIDNENIFRNKGDVNPELINEIPVKEMSLIKQSTMQCNKSLIPQQKLN
;
A
#
# COMPACT_ATOMS: atom_id res chain seq x y z
N MET A 1 14.80 -5.22 19.63
CA MET A 1 14.30 -5.76 18.35
C MET A 1 13.53 -4.67 17.61
N SER A 2 13.84 -4.44 16.33
CA SER A 2 13.34 -3.31 15.53
C SER A 2 12.34 -3.79 14.47
N CYS A 3 11.27 -3.03 14.21
CA CYS A 3 10.18 -3.45 13.31
C CYS A 3 10.54 -3.34 11.82
N GLU A 4 11.64 -2.67 11.51
CA GLU A 4 12.24 -2.57 10.17
C GLU A 4 12.64 -3.94 9.61
N LYS A 5 12.84 -4.93 10.48
CA LYS A 5 13.15 -6.33 10.12
C LYS A 5 11.98 -7.29 10.38
N GLY A 6 10.80 -6.75 10.70
CA GLY A 6 9.61 -7.53 11.04
C GLY A 6 8.86 -8.05 9.82
N GLU A 7 7.81 -8.82 10.10
CA GLU A 7 6.86 -9.32 9.12
C GLU A 7 5.58 -8.48 9.15
N THR A 8 4.81 -8.50 8.07
CA THR A 8 3.55 -7.74 7.96
C THR A 8 2.37 -8.68 7.97
N PHE A 9 1.39 -8.40 8.83
CA PHE A 9 0.16 -9.19 8.98
C PHE A 9 -1.08 -8.31 8.82
N TYR A 10 -2.09 -8.85 8.15
CA TYR A 10 -3.45 -8.34 8.17
C TYR A 10 -4.20 -8.98 9.35
N ASN A 11 -4.95 -8.15 10.07
CA ASN A 11 -5.66 -8.57 11.27
C ASN A 11 -7.07 -7.97 11.29
N ASN A 12 -8.10 -8.80 11.14
CA ASN A 12 -9.49 -8.42 11.40
C ASN A 12 -10.02 -9.18 12.60
N LYS A 13 -9.94 -8.56 13.78
CA LYS A 13 -10.35 -9.17 15.05
C LYS A 13 -11.85 -9.48 15.13
N LYS A 14 -12.70 -8.69 14.45
CA LYS A 14 -14.15 -8.90 14.48
C LYS A 14 -14.56 -10.19 13.77
N LYS A 15 -13.79 -10.59 12.75
CA LYS A 15 -14.02 -11.79 11.94
C LYS A 15 -13.02 -12.91 12.26
N ASP A 16 -12.18 -12.74 13.28
CA ASP A 16 -11.10 -13.66 13.66
C ASP A 16 -10.14 -14.02 12.51
N ILE A 17 -9.75 -13.02 11.71
CA ILE A 17 -8.84 -13.21 10.57
C ILE A 17 -7.44 -12.73 10.94
N HIS A 18 -6.45 -13.60 10.77
CA HIS A 18 -5.02 -13.30 10.91
C HIS A 18 -4.25 -13.89 9.74
N VAL A 19 -3.71 -13.02 8.89
CA VAL A 19 -3.08 -13.42 7.63
C VAL A 19 -1.71 -12.76 7.51
N LYS A 20 -0.68 -13.56 7.22
CA LYS A 20 0.64 -13.03 6.87
C LYS A 20 0.60 -12.45 5.46
N ILE A 21 0.89 -11.17 5.33
CA ILE A 21 0.87 -10.44 4.06
C ILE A 21 2.26 -10.28 3.47
N SER A 22 3.29 -10.23 4.31
CA SER A 22 4.65 -10.20 3.80
C SER A 22 5.62 -10.74 4.85
N PRO A 23 6.61 -11.54 4.44
CA PRO A 23 7.79 -11.83 5.27
C PRO A 23 8.73 -10.61 5.40
N ALA A 24 8.38 -9.45 4.83
CA ALA A 24 9.08 -8.19 4.99
C ALA A 24 8.24 -7.15 5.75
N SER A 25 8.93 -6.11 6.22
CA SER A 25 8.31 -5.05 6.99
C SER A 25 7.62 -4.03 6.09
N GLY A 26 6.34 -3.76 6.37
CA GLY A 26 5.64 -2.57 5.90
C GLY A 26 5.85 -1.36 6.81
N TYR A 27 6.50 -1.51 7.97
CA TYR A 27 6.76 -0.40 8.91
C TYR A 27 7.55 0.77 8.29
N LEU A 28 8.31 0.50 7.23
CA LEU A 28 9.05 1.50 6.47
C LEU A 28 8.15 2.44 5.64
N PHE A 29 6.89 2.07 5.40
CA PHE A 29 5.93 2.95 4.74
C PHE A 29 5.45 4.04 5.69
N LYS A 30 5.68 5.31 5.31
CA LYS A 30 5.26 6.50 6.07
C LYS A 30 4.23 7.37 5.33
N GLY A 31 3.66 6.86 4.25
CA GLY A 31 2.53 7.49 3.57
C GLY A 31 1.21 7.29 4.32
N ARG A 32 0.10 7.68 3.70
CA ARG A 32 -1.24 7.38 4.23
C ARG A 32 -1.76 6.10 3.61
N LEU A 33 -2.33 5.23 4.43
CA LEU A 33 -3.05 4.04 3.98
C LEU A 33 -4.53 4.21 4.33
N TYR A 34 -5.36 4.25 3.31
CA TYR A 34 -6.81 4.28 3.41
C TYR A 34 -7.37 2.91 3.07
N TRP A 35 -7.98 2.28 4.07
CA TRP A 35 -8.65 1.00 3.91
C TRP A 35 -10.15 1.23 3.78
N VAL A 36 -10.64 1.32 2.55
CA VAL A 36 -12.07 1.54 2.23
C VAL A 36 -12.75 0.21 1.88
N SER A 37 -11.96 -0.83 1.61
CA SER A 37 -12.42 -2.17 1.29
C SER A 37 -13.25 -2.78 2.43
N SER A 38 -14.38 -3.38 2.07
CA SER A 38 -15.21 -4.24 2.91
C SER A 38 -14.72 -5.69 2.93
N ARG A 39 -13.78 -6.03 2.05
CA ARG A 39 -13.24 -7.38 1.84
C ARG A 39 -12.11 -7.72 2.80
N ASP A 40 -12.00 -9.02 3.08
CA ASP A 40 -10.91 -9.61 3.88
C ASP A 40 -10.08 -10.65 3.12
N ASP A 41 -10.45 -10.92 1.87
CA ASP A 41 -9.81 -11.89 0.99
C ASP A 41 -8.96 -11.22 -0.09
N TYR A 42 -9.30 -9.99 -0.47
CA TYR A 42 -8.60 -9.19 -1.47
C TYR A 42 -7.90 -8.04 -0.76
N LEU A 43 -6.59 -8.17 -0.63
CA LEU A 43 -5.80 -7.32 0.25
C LEU A 43 -4.62 -6.72 -0.52
N ALA A 44 -4.33 -5.45 -0.26
CA ALA A 44 -3.17 -4.75 -0.82
C ALA A 44 -2.50 -3.91 0.27
N PHE A 45 -1.24 -4.18 0.57
CA PHE A 45 -0.52 -3.50 1.66
C PHE A 45 0.84 -2.97 1.20
N PRO A 46 1.24 -1.74 1.57
CA PRO A 46 2.60 -1.27 1.36
C PRO A 46 3.57 -2.13 2.15
N THR A 47 4.53 -2.72 1.45
CA THR A 47 5.65 -3.43 2.05
C THR A 47 6.94 -3.15 1.28
N THR A 48 8.02 -3.81 1.67
CA THR A 48 9.28 -3.79 0.93
C THR A 48 9.52 -5.14 0.28
N LYS A 49 10.10 -5.16 -0.93
CA LYS A 49 10.33 -6.43 -1.67
C LYS A 49 11.33 -7.37 -0.97
N ASN A 50 12.15 -6.86 -0.04
CA ASN A 50 13.26 -7.60 0.54
C ASN A 50 12.96 -8.04 1.98
N THR A 51 13.08 -9.34 2.21
CA THR A 51 12.62 -10.07 3.40
C THR A 51 13.73 -10.31 4.44
N LYS A 52 14.97 -9.86 4.21
CA LYS A 52 16.16 -10.21 5.04
C LYS A 52 17.02 -9.04 5.57
N ALA A 53 16.48 -7.82 5.66
CA ALA A 53 16.94 -6.72 6.54
C ALA A 53 17.95 -5.61 6.06
N ALA A 54 17.97 -4.56 6.93
CA ALA A 54 18.85 -3.41 7.20
C ALA A 54 18.63 -2.08 6.44
N VAL A 55 19.04 -1.92 5.18
CA VAL A 55 18.71 -0.76 4.33
C VAL A 55 18.90 -1.22 2.90
N CYS A 56 18.06 -2.11 2.35
CA CYS A 56 18.21 -2.46 0.92
C CYS A 56 19.60 -3.01 0.51
N MET A 57 20.38 -3.55 1.45
CA MET A 57 21.84 -3.50 1.40
C MET A 57 22.46 -4.26 0.21
N GLY A 58 23.41 -3.60 -0.46
CA GLY A 58 24.26 -4.14 -1.53
C GLY A 58 23.79 -3.86 -2.96
N SER A 59 22.55 -3.40 -3.13
CA SER A 59 22.10 -2.85 -4.41
C SER A 59 22.60 -1.42 -4.52
N ASP A 60 23.44 -1.12 -5.52
CA ASP A 60 23.87 0.25 -5.87
C ASP A 60 22.68 1.21 -6.04
N LYS A 61 21.46 0.66 -6.23
CA LYS A 61 20.22 1.39 -6.51
C LYS A 61 19.29 1.54 -5.29
N GLY A 62 19.46 0.79 -4.20
CA GLY A 62 18.54 0.79 -3.04
C GLY A 62 17.37 -0.20 -3.11
N CYS A 63 16.32 -0.01 -2.30
CA CYS A 63 15.14 -0.89 -2.16
C CYS A 63 14.09 -0.56 -3.20
N LYS A 64 13.34 -1.60 -3.61
CA LYS A 64 12.08 -1.40 -4.32
C LYS A 64 10.91 -1.41 -3.33
N ASN A 65 10.13 -0.34 -3.32
CA ASN A 65 8.84 -0.32 -2.63
C ASN A 65 7.85 -1.19 -3.40
N VAL A 66 7.05 -1.96 -2.66
CA VAL A 66 6.03 -2.83 -3.24
C VAL A 66 4.72 -2.71 -2.51
N ILE A 67 3.64 -3.00 -3.22
CA ILE A 67 2.35 -3.28 -2.65
C ILE A 67 2.22 -4.79 -2.72
N THR A 68 2.22 -5.47 -1.57
CA THR A 68 1.96 -6.91 -1.54
C THR A 68 0.47 -7.14 -1.58
N VAL A 69 0.06 -8.02 -2.48
CA VAL A 69 -1.33 -8.26 -2.85
C VAL A 69 -1.66 -9.74 -2.70
N THR A 70 -2.87 -10.02 -2.22
CA THR A 70 -3.54 -11.32 -2.29
C THR A 70 -4.97 -11.10 -2.77
N THR A 71 -5.52 -12.12 -3.42
CA THR A 71 -6.91 -12.22 -3.89
C THR A 71 -7.55 -13.54 -3.47
N ASP A 72 -7.03 -14.12 -2.38
CA ASP A 72 -7.41 -15.44 -1.86
C ASP A 72 -7.17 -15.53 -0.34
N GLY A 73 -7.26 -14.40 0.38
CA GLY A 73 -7.13 -14.37 1.84
C GLY A 73 -5.73 -14.72 2.35
N GLY A 74 -4.71 -14.52 1.53
CA GLY A 74 -3.30 -14.76 1.86
C GLY A 74 -2.75 -16.12 1.44
N GLY A 75 -3.54 -16.94 0.75
CA GLY A 75 -3.05 -18.19 0.15
C GLY A 75 -1.92 -17.95 -0.85
N THR A 76 -2.03 -16.88 -1.64
CA THR A 76 -1.03 -16.43 -2.60
C THR A 76 -0.71 -14.95 -2.45
N LEU A 77 0.59 -14.64 -2.37
CA LEU A 77 1.10 -13.29 -2.19
C LEU A 77 1.90 -12.87 -3.42
N LYS A 78 1.60 -11.69 -3.97
CA LYS A 78 2.29 -11.09 -5.12
C LYS A 78 2.73 -9.67 -4.81
N ALA A 79 3.93 -9.31 -5.24
CA ALA A 79 4.48 -7.97 -4.99
C ALA A 79 4.40 -7.10 -6.25
N MET A 80 3.59 -6.04 -6.21
CA MET A 80 3.49 -5.04 -7.25
C MET A 80 4.41 -3.88 -6.94
N THR A 81 5.32 -3.53 -7.85
CA THR A 81 6.33 -2.52 -7.56
C THR A 81 5.82 -1.13 -7.88
N TYR A 82 6.13 -0.14 -7.04
CA TYR A 82 5.78 1.27 -7.27
C TYR A 82 6.96 2.19 -6.91
N GLY A 83 6.98 3.37 -7.55
CA GLY A 83 8.06 4.34 -7.39
C GLY A 83 9.43 3.86 -7.89
N SER A 84 10.46 4.66 -7.62
CA SER A 84 11.85 4.33 -7.95
C SER A 84 12.50 3.51 -6.84
N TYR A 85 13.66 2.93 -7.15
CA TYR A 85 14.53 2.39 -6.11
C TYR A 85 14.98 3.52 -5.16
N THR A 86 15.17 3.19 -3.88
CA THR A 86 15.59 4.16 -2.88
C THR A 86 16.32 3.54 -1.70
N THR A 87 17.36 4.21 -1.21
CA THR A 87 18.04 3.88 0.06
C THR A 87 17.32 4.40 1.29
N ASP A 88 16.32 5.28 1.12
CA ASP A 88 15.50 5.84 2.21
C ASP A 88 14.00 5.66 1.90
N PRO A 89 13.47 4.43 2.06
CA PRO A 89 12.07 4.14 1.82
C PRO A 89 11.15 4.92 2.76
N THR A 90 11.60 5.19 4.00
CA THR A 90 10.86 5.97 4.99
C THR A 90 10.55 7.37 4.48
N ARG A 91 11.55 8.10 3.98
CA ARG A 91 11.32 9.43 3.41
C ARG A 91 10.53 9.37 2.10
N LYS A 92 10.90 8.49 1.17
CA LYS A 92 10.25 8.43 -0.14
C LYS A 92 8.78 8.04 -0.08
N THR A 93 8.38 7.20 0.87
CA THR A 93 6.98 6.75 0.97
C THR A 93 6.04 7.76 1.61
N LYS A 94 6.53 8.80 2.31
CA LYS A 94 5.70 9.92 2.80
C LYS A 94 4.90 10.60 1.69
N LYS A 95 5.46 10.58 0.48
CA LYS A 95 4.90 11.11 -0.76
C LYS A 95 3.79 10.26 -1.35
N TYR A 96 3.26 9.26 -0.63
CA TYR A 96 2.26 8.37 -1.18
C TYR A 96 1.00 8.32 -0.33
N ASP A 97 -0.14 8.32 -0.99
CA ASP A 97 -1.36 7.73 -0.45
C ASP A 97 -1.64 6.42 -1.16
N LEU A 98 -1.91 5.40 -0.37
CA LEU A 98 -2.43 4.13 -0.85
C LEU A 98 -3.89 3.99 -0.44
N ILE A 99 -4.74 3.68 -1.40
CA ILE A 99 -6.19 3.57 -1.20
C ILE A 99 -6.59 2.19 -1.66
N VAL A 100 -7.14 1.39 -0.75
CA VAL A 100 -7.58 0.01 -1.01
C VAL A 100 -9.10 -0.02 -1.02
N THR A 101 -9.66 -0.58 -2.09
CA THR A 101 -11.10 -0.69 -2.35
C THR A 101 -11.47 -2.14 -2.64
N ASP A 102 -12.76 -2.46 -2.78
CA ASP A 102 -13.20 -3.83 -3.07
C ASP A 102 -12.76 -4.36 -4.44
N SER A 103 -12.57 -3.46 -5.40
CA SER A 103 -12.24 -3.77 -6.80
C SER A 103 -10.74 -3.66 -7.12
N GLY A 104 -9.96 -3.01 -6.26
CA GLY A 104 -8.56 -2.73 -6.54
C GLY A 104 -7.92 -1.75 -5.56
N PHE A 105 -6.82 -1.14 -5.99
CA PHE A 105 -6.11 -0.16 -5.18
C PHE A 105 -5.45 0.92 -6.03
N TYR A 106 -5.21 2.06 -5.40
CA TYR A 106 -4.61 3.25 -6.00
C TYR A 106 -3.34 3.62 -5.25
N ALA A 107 -2.35 4.12 -5.98
CA ALA A 107 -1.22 4.85 -5.42
C ALA A 107 -1.20 6.26 -5.98
N ILE A 108 -1.33 7.25 -5.10
CA ILE A 108 -1.24 8.67 -5.42
C ILE A 108 0.13 9.16 -4.96
N TYR A 109 0.96 9.63 -5.88
CA TYR A 109 2.32 10.14 -5.62
C TYR A 109 2.36 11.68 -5.64
N TYR A 110 2.95 12.30 -4.61
CA TYR A 110 3.12 13.75 -4.47
C TYR A 110 4.59 14.16 -4.70
N TRP A 111 4.89 15.08 -5.61
CA TRP A 111 6.30 15.35 -5.97
C TRP A 111 7.11 16.02 -4.85
N ASP A 112 6.50 16.88 -4.03
CA ASP A 112 7.21 17.71 -3.03
C ASP A 112 6.79 17.46 -1.58
N GLU A 113 6.15 16.32 -1.30
CA GLU A 113 5.53 16.03 0.02
C GLU A 113 4.36 16.96 0.39
N MET A 114 4.16 18.04 -0.38
CA MET A 114 3.05 18.97 -0.24
C MET A 114 1.78 18.39 -0.86
N ARG A 115 0.70 18.44 -0.09
CA ARG A 115 -0.65 17.97 -0.46
C ARG A 115 -1.54 19.14 -0.89
N GLU A 116 -0.93 20.17 -1.46
CA GLU A 116 -1.58 21.46 -1.66
C GLU A 116 -1.42 21.97 -3.10
N GLU A 117 -0.46 21.47 -3.89
CA GLU A 117 -0.27 21.98 -5.25
C GLU A 117 0.10 20.87 -6.26
N ASN A 118 -0.73 20.74 -7.31
CA ASN A 118 -0.38 20.47 -8.71
C ASN A 118 0.66 19.40 -9.08
N ASN A 119 1.03 18.49 -8.17
CA ASN A 119 2.16 17.59 -8.34
C ASN A 119 1.79 16.15 -7.91
N GLY A 120 0.63 15.68 -8.36
CA GLY A 120 0.08 14.36 -8.04
C GLY A 120 0.06 13.41 -9.23
N TYR A 121 0.54 12.18 -9.12
CA TYR A 121 0.27 11.12 -10.12
C TYR A 121 -0.57 10.01 -9.53
N VAL A 122 -1.58 9.56 -10.27
CA VAL A 122 -2.42 8.43 -9.85
C VAL A 122 -2.09 7.17 -10.66
N TYR A 123 -1.77 6.10 -9.95
CA TYR A 123 -1.64 4.76 -10.49
C TYR A 123 -2.75 3.87 -9.96
N LYS A 124 -3.41 3.14 -10.85
CA LYS A 124 -4.51 2.22 -10.51
C LYS A 124 -4.13 0.77 -10.78
N TRP A 125 -4.50 -0.11 -9.86
CA TRP A 125 -4.49 -1.56 -10.05
C TRP A 125 -5.87 -2.12 -9.78
N ASN A 126 -6.31 -3.05 -10.60
CA ASN A 126 -7.56 -3.80 -10.40
C ASN A 126 -7.23 -5.18 -9.86
N PHE A 127 -7.95 -5.62 -8.83
CA PHE A 127 -7.94 -7.03 -8.44
C PHE A 127 -8.57 -7.89 -9.54
N ARG A 128 -8.11 -9.13 -9.64
CA ARG A 128 -8.66 -10.15 -10.53
C ARG A 128 -8.78 -11.47 -9.78
N PRO A 129 -9.78 -12.30 -10.11
CA PRO A 129 -9.83 -13.66 -9.61
C PRO A 129 -8.53 -14.43 -9.92
N GLN A 130 -8.19 -15.35 -9.02
CA GLN A 130 -6.91 -16.06 -9.01
C GLN A 130 -6.60 -16.85 -10.29
N ASN A 131 -7.63 -17.24 -11.06
CA ASN A 131 -7.48 -17.93 -12.34
C ASN A 131 -6.83 -17.09 -13.46
N LYS A 132 -6.46 -15.83 -13.19
CA LYS A 132 -5.71 -14.97 -14.11
C LYS A 132 -4.26 -14.79 -13.63
N VAL A 133 -3.32 -14.75 -14.57
CA VAL A 133 -1.84 -14.81 -14.41
C VAL A 133 -1.23 -13.90 -13.33
N ALA A 134 -1.93 -12.87 -12.84
CA ALA A 134 -1.43 -11.96 -11.81
C ALA A 134 -2.33 -11.74 -10.59
N GLY A 135 -3.57 -12.25 -10.52
CA GLY A 135 -4.54 -11.88 -9.45
C GLY A 135 -4.82 -10.35 -9.35
N VAL A 136 -4.16 -9.56 -10.17
CA VAL A 136 -4.12 -8.10 -10.21
C VAL A 136 -3.78 -7.70 -11.64
N SER A 137 -4.25 -6.56 -12.11
CA SER A 137 -3.78 -5.94 -13.36
C SER A 137 -3.44 -4.47 -13.15
N GLY A 138 -2.37 -4.00 -13.81
CA GLY A 138 -1.86 -2.64 -13.69
C GLY A 138 -0.34 -2.62 -13.37
N PRO A 139 0.24 -1.44 -13.10
CA PRO A 139 -0.47 -0.16 -12.98
C PRO A 139 -1.01 0.33 -14.32
N PHE A 140 -2.22 0.87 -14.28
CA PHE A 140 -2.74 1.74 -15.31
C PHE A 140 -2.48 3.17 -14.85
N GLY A 141 -1.59 3.89 -15.53
CA GLY A 141 -1.38 5.32 -15.26
C GLY A 141 -2.65 6.08 -15.57
N GLN A 142 -3.16 6.84 -14.61
CA GLN A 142 -4.45 7.53 -14.75
C GLN A 142 -4.33 9.04 -14.93
N GLY A 143 -3.11 9.60 -15.04
CA GLY A 143 -2.88 11.04 -15.23
C GLY A 143 -2.43 11.78 -13.96
N THR A 144 -2.43 13.11 -14.02
CA THR A 144 -2.03 14.02 -12.94
C THR A 144 -3.22 14.38 -12.05
N GLY A 145 -3.34 13.70 -10.91
CA GLY A 145 -4.39 13.92 -9.91
C GLY A 145 -3.91 13.65 -8.48
N TRP A 146 -4.55 14.30 -7.51
CA TRP A 146 -4.21 14.18 -6.09
C TRP A 146 -5.42 14.41 -5.19
N ILE A 147 -5.29 14.04 -3.92
CA ILE A 147 -6.25 14.38 -2.87
C ILE A 147 -5.60 15.43 -1.99
N ASP A 148 -6.20 16.62 -1.94
CA ASP A 148 -5.69 17.71 -1.12
C ASP A 148 -5.96 17.51 0.38
N ASN A 149 -5.54 18.48 1.19
CA ASN A 149 -5.73 18.43 2.64
C ASN A 149 -7.19 18.56 3.08
N GLU A 150 -8.09 19.01 2.20
CA GLU A 150 -9.53 19.09 2.45
C GLU A 150 -10.26 17.77 2.08
N ASN A 151 -9.50 16.74 1.67
CA ASN A 151 -10.04 15.52 1.08
C ASN A 151 -10.92 15.85 -0.15
N ILE A 152 -10.38 16.61 -1.10
CA ILE A 152 -10.99 16.82 -2.41
C ILE A 152 -10.05 16.27 -3.48
N PHE A 153 -10.59 15.52 -4.44
CA PHE A 153 -9.81 15.10 -5.60
C PHE A 153 -9.61 16.27 -6.55
N ARG A 154 -8.35 16.61 -6.82
CA ARG A 154 -7.92 17.65 -7.75
C ARG A 154 -7.19 16.99 -8.91
N ASN A 155 -7.28 17.57 -10.12
CA ASN A 155 -6.54 17.09 -11.29
C ASN A 155 -6.18 18.25 -12.23
N LYS A 156 -5.25 17.99 -13.16
CA LYS A 156 -4.85 18.94 -14.22
C LYS A 156 -5.53 18.69 -15.57
N GLY A 157 -6.66 17.97 -15.58
CA GLY A 157 -7.42 17.66 -16.80
C GLY A 157 -6.83 16.53 -17.67
N ASP A 158 -5.68 15.98 -17.30
CA ASP A 158 -5.05 14.82 -17.95
C ASP A 158 -5.43 13.48 -17.29
N VAL A 159 -6.39 13.52 -16.35
CA VAL A 159 -6.89 12.35 -15.64
C VAL A 159 -8.09 11.74 -16.33
N ASN A 160 -8.17 10.41 -16.35
CA ASN A 160 -9.38 9.70 -16.77
C ASN A 160 -10.60 10.23 -15.97
N PRO A 161 -11.62 10.85 -16.60
CA PRO A 161 -12.73 11.47 -15.87
C PRO A 161 -13.49 10.49 -14.95
N GLU A 162 -13.55 9.21 -15.33
CA GLU A 162 -14.22 8.18 -14.53
C GLU A 162 -13.49 7.92 -13.20
N LEU A 163 -12.17 8.14 -13.15
CA LEU A 163 -11.35 7.94 -11.95
C LEU A 163 -11.83 8.77 -10.76
N ILE A 164 -12.33 9.98 -11.02
CA ILE A 164 -12.78 10.91 -9.98
C ILE A 164 -13.90 10.29 -9.15
N ASN A 165 -14.77 9.52 -9.81
CA ASN A 165 -15.91 8.87 -9.17
C ASN A 165 -15.53 7.52 -8.54
N GLU A 166 -14.45 6.89 -8.99
CA GLU A 166 -13.99 5.62 -8.44
C GLU A 166 -13.22 5.76 -7.15
N ILE A 167 -12.49 6.87 -6.96
CA ILE A 167 -11.76 7.10 -5.71
C ILE A 167 -12.76 7.58 -4.65
N PRO A 168 -12.95 6.80 -3.56
CA PRO A 168 -14.00 7.06 -2.58
C PRO A 168 -13.57 8.13 -1.56
N VAL A 169 -13.37 9.35 -2.05
CA VAL A 169 -12.78 10.45 -1.26
C VAL A 169 -13.64 10.80 -0.04
N LYS A 170 -14.97 10.75 -0.18
CA LYS A 170 -15.89 11.01 0.93
C LYS A 170 -15.71 9.99 2.04
N GLU A 171 -15.67 8.70 1.70
CA GLU A 171 -15.43 7.61 2.64
C GLU A 171 -14.06 7.75 3.30
N MET A 172 -13.03 8.11 2.52
CA MET A 172 -11.68 8.37 3.03
C MET A 172 -11.66 9.47 4.08
N SER A 173 -12.41 10.56 3.90
CA SER A 173 -12.50 11.66 4.87
C SER A 173 -13.06 11.23 6.23
N LEU A 174 -13.83 10.14 6.27
CA LEU A 174 -14.43 9.58 7.47
C LEU A 174 -13.53 8.52 8.14
N ILE A 175 -12.49 8.05 7.45
CA ILE A 175 -11.59 7.02 7.96
C ILE A 175 -10.54 7.66 8.86
N LYS A 176 -10.47 7.18 10.12
CA LYS A 176 -9.30 7.44 10.96
C LYS A 176 -8.09 6.77 10.31
N GLN A 177 -7.12 7.58 9.90
CA GLN A 177 -5.93 7.09 9.20
C GLN A 177 -5.27 5.94 9.96
N SER A 178 -5.14 4.80 9.29
CA SER A 178 -4.46 3.64 9.85
C SER A 178 -2.95 3.87 9.77
N THR A 179 -2.29 3.81 10.92
CA THR A 179 -0.82 3.74 10.96
C THR A 179 -0.41 2.29 11.11
N MET A 180 0.63 1.89 10.37
CA MET A 180 1.22 0.57 10.59
C MET A 180 1.81 0.52 12.00
N GLN A 181 1.21 -0.32 12.85
CA GLN A 181 1.62 -0.46 14.23
C GLN A 181 2.78 -1.46 14.33
N CYS A 182 3.87 -1.05 14.98
CA CYS A 182 4.94 -1.96 15.38
C CYS A 182 4.50 -2.69 16.66
N ASN A 183 3.82 -3.83 16.52
CA ASN A 183 3.40 -4.62 17.66
C ASN A 183 4.31 -5.83 17.87
N LYS A 184 5.19 -5.74 18.87
CA LYS A 184 6.15 -6.80 19.22
C LYS A 184 5.48 -8.02 19.86
N SER A 185 4.31 -7.84 20.46
CA SER A 185 3.57 -8.91 21.17
C SER A 185 2.80 -9.83 20.23
N LEU A 186 2.65 -9.47 18.95
CA LEU A 186 1.99 -10.28 17.93
C LEU A 186 2.94 -11.25 17.19
N ILE A 187 4.24 -11.24 17.52
CA ILE A 187 5.13 -12.33 17.10
C ILE A 187 4.66 -13.57 17.86
N PRO A 188 4.23 -14.65 17.19
CA PRO A 188 3.94 -15.90 17.88
C PRO A 188 5.18 -16.26 18.69
N GLN A 189 5.06 -16.35 20.01
CA GLN A 189 6.13 -16.91 20.81
C GLN A 189 6.38 -18.30 20.23
N GLN A 190 7.59 -18.54 19.69
CA GLN A 190 8.01 -19.89 19.35
C GLN A 190 7.66 -20.75 20.57
N LYS A 191 6.84 -21.79 20.36
CA LYS A 191 6.67 -22.80 21.40
C LYS A 191 8.08 -23.26 21.75
N LEU A 192 8.51 -22.94 22.97
CA LEU A 192 9.69 -23.51 23.57
C LEU A 192 9.42 -25.02 23.60
N ASN A 193 10.16 -25.75 22.78
CA ASN A 193 10.35 -27.18 22.99
C ASN A 193 11.37 -27.37 24.10
#